data_AF-A0A3S1ZC79-F1
#
_entry.id   AF-A0A3S1ZC79-F1
#
_cell.length_a   1.000
_cell.length_b   1.000
_cell.length_c   1.000
_cell.angle_alpha   90.00
_cell.angle_beta   90.00
_cell.angle_gamma   90.00
#
_symmetry.space_group_name_H-M   'P 1'
#
loop_
_entity.id
_entity.type
_entity.pdbx_description
1 polymer ?
#
loop_
_entity_poly.entity_id
_entity_poly.type
_entity_poly.pdbx_seq_one_letter_code
_entity_poly.pdbx_strand_id
1 'polypeptide(L)'
;KGAGFFAVKQRQFDAWTNDKGKPGYGDGLWFIPGGGKLCWRAQWHGSWGVKGSMTCFEHRQAGKVIYQRKAPDGDWYVFERLKYGDYVTRKQNRVKAKL
;
A
#
# COMPACT_ATOMS: atom_id res chain seq x y z
N LYS A 1 2.85 4.38 10.35
CA LYS A 1 3.76 4.61 9.19
C LYS A 1 3.99 3.28 8.51
N GLY A 2 4.17 3.24 7.20
CA GLY A 2 4.38 1.97 6.49
C GLY A 2 4.73 2.19 5.03
N ALA A 3 4.93 1.09 4.31
CA ALA A 3 5.07 1.08 2.86
C ALA A 3 4.46 -0.20 2.29
N GLY A 4 4.02 -0.13 1.04
CA GLY A 4 3.55 -1.28 0.26
C GLY A 4 4.31 -1.36 -1.06
N PHE A 5 4.67 -2.57 -1.45
CA PHE A 5 5.29 -2.94 -2.71
C PHE A 5 4.30 -3.77 -3.53
N PHE A 6 4.09 -3.34 -4.77
CA PHE A 6 3.14 -3.94 -5.70
C PHE A 6 3.91 -4.53 -6.88
N ALA A 7 4.30 -5.80 -6.77
CA ALA A 7 5.08 -6.46 -7.80
C ALA A 7 4.23 -6.67 -9.07
N VAL A 8 4.75 -6.29 -10.24
CA VAL A 8 4.04 -6.50 -11.52
C VAL A 8 3.91 -7.99 -11.83
N LYS A 9 5.00 -8.75 -11.63
CA LYS A 9 5.04 -10.20 -11.82
C LYS A 9 4.20 -10.87 -10.74
N GLN A 10 3.32 -11.80 -11.13
CA GLN A 10 2.44 -12.57 -10.23
C GLN A 10 1.49 -11.74 -9.36
N ARG A 11 1.47 -10.42 -9.53
CA ARG A 11 0.61 -9.49 -8.76
C ARG A 11 0.80 -9.60 -7.25
N GLN A 12 2.01 -9.92 -6.80
CA GLN A 12 2.32 -10.00 -5.37
C GLN A 12 2.25 -8.62 -4.71
N PHE A 13 1.65 -8.57 -3.55
CA PHE A 13 1.60 -7.42 -2.65
C PHE A 13 2.36 -7.75 -1.38
N ASP A 14 3.35 -6.92 -1.04
CA ASP A 14 4.08 -7.01 0.22
C ASP A 14 4.04 -5.65 0.91
N ALA A 15 3.79 -5.60 2.21
CA ALA A 15 3.72 -4.37 2.96
C ALA A 15 4.28 -4.52 4.35
N TRP A 16 4.71 -3.41 4.92
CA TRP A 16 5.01 -3.31 6.33
C TRP A 16 4.34 -2.08 6.92
N THR A 17 3.97 -2.20 8.18
CA THR A 17 3.38 -1.13 8.96
C THR A 17 4.01 -1.08 10.34
N ASN A 18 4.05 0.11 10.92
CA ASN A 18 4.30 0.34 12.31
C ASN A 18 3.23 1.31 12.79
N ASP A 19 2.24 0.74 13.50
CA ASP A 19 1.16 1.50 14.10
C ASP A 19 1.41 1.65 15.59
N LYS A 20 1.63 2.90 16.05
CA LYS A 20 1.90 3.24 17.45
C LYS A 20 2.94 2.34 18.13
N GLY A 21 4.05 2.05 17.44
CA GLY A 21 5.14 1.22 17.96
C GLY A 21 4.92 -0.28 17.79
N LYS A 22 3.81 -0.70 17.19
CA LYS A 22 3.53 -2.11 16.94
C LYS A 22 3.79 -2.45 15.47
N PRO A 23 4.87 -3.19 15.16
CA PRO A 23 5.19 -3.58 13.81
C PRO A 23 4.23 -4.66 13.31
N GLY A 24 3.98 -4.64 12.02
CA GLY A 24 3.32 -5.72 11.30
C GLY A 24 3.76 -5.73 9.85
N TYR A 25 3.53 -6.84 9.18
CA TYR A 25 3.71 -6.95 7.74
C TYR A 25 2.47 -7.57 7.12
N GLY A 26 2.30 -7.39 5.82
CA GLY A 26 1.23 -8.02 5.09
C GLY A 26 1.71 -8.54 3.76
N ASP A 27 1.25 -9.72 3.39
CA ASP A 27 1.52 -10.35 2.11
C ASP A 27 0.21 -10.78 1.45
N GLY A 28 0.20 -10.79 0.12
CA GLY A 28 -0.96 -11.20 -0.64
C GLY A 28 -0.90 -10.82 -2.10
N LEU A 29 -2.06 -10.51 -2.67
CA LEU A 29 -2.21 -10.22 -4.10
C LEU A 29 -2.90 -8.88 -4.31
N TRP A 30 -2.45 -8.15 -5.32
CA TRP A 30 -3.11 -6.93 -5.79
C TRP A 30 -3.72 -7.13 -7.18
N PHE A 31 -4.73 -6.34 -7.50
CA PHE A 31 -5.41 -6.42 -8.78
C PHE A 31 -6.05 -5.08 -9.13
N ILE A 32 -6.29 -4.87 -10.41
CA ILE A 32 -6.98 -3.69 -10.95
C ILE A 32 -8.30 -4.19 -11.55
N PRO A 33 -9.43 -4.07 -10.82
CA PRO A 33 -10.72 -4.52 -11.35
C PRO A 33 -11.29 -3.59 -12.44
N GLY A 34 -10.59 -2.51 -12.78
CA GLY A 34 -11.02 -1.50 -13.76
C GLY A 34 -11.53 -0.22 -13.10
N GLY A 35 -11.89 0.78 -13.91
CA GLY A 35 -12.49 2.04 -13.44
C GLY A 35 -11.59 2.88 -12.52
N GLY A 36 -10.26 2.78 -12.67
CA GLY A 36 -9.31 3.49 -11.81
C GLY A 36 -9.14 2.89 -10.41
N LYS A 37 -9.65 1.67 -10.16
CA LYS A 37 -9.51 0.99 -8.87
C LYS A 37 -8.22 0.18 -8.79
N LEU A 38 -7.55 0.26 -7.65
CA LEU A 38 -6.47 -0.63 -7.23
C LEU A 38 -6.91 -1.32 -5.94
N CYS A 39 -7.01 -2.64 -5.96
CA CYS A 39 -7.36 -3.44 -4.79
C CYS A 39 -6.23 -4.38 -4.42
N TRP A 40 -6.15 -4.75 -3.15
CA TRP A 40 -5.35 -5.86 -2.69
C TRP A 40 -6.05 -6.62 -1.59
N ARG A 41 -5.82 -7.92 -1.56
CA ARG A 41 -6.19 -8.81 -0.45
C ARG A 41 -4.90 -9.29 0.20
N ALA A 42 -4.74 -9.01 1.49
CA ALA A 42 -3.54 -9.34 2.23
C ALA A 42 -3.86 -10.03 3.55
N GLN A 43 -3.00 -10.95 3.97
CA GLN A 43 -2.92 -11.41 5.34
C GLN A 43 -1.96 -10.51 6.09
N TRP A 44 -2.42 -9.90 7.18
CA TRP A 44 -1.59 -9.04 8.04
C TRP A 44 -1.14 -9.80 9.26
N HIS A 45 0.16 -9.77 9.51
CA HIS A 45 0.84 -10.42 10.62
C HIS A 45 1.36 -9.36 11.59
N GLY A 46 1.01 -9.46 12.87
CA GLY A 46 1.48 -8.56 13.92
C GLY A 46 1.26 -9.14 15.31
N SER A 47 1.48 -8.34 16.36
CA SER A 47 1.27 -8.79 17.75
C SER A 47 -0.19 -9.12 18.10
N TRP A 48 -1.12 -8.70 17.25
CA TRP A 48 -2.55 -9.03 17.29
C TRP A 48 -2.91 -10.32 16.54
N GLY A 49 -1.91 -11.09 16.12
CA GLY A 49 -2.09 -12.31 15.33
C GLY A 49 -2.22 -12.03 13.83
N VAL A 50 -2.84 -12.97 13.11
CA VAL A 50 -3.02 -12.91 11.65
C VAL A 50 -4.43 -12.47 11.30
N LYS A 51 -4.57 -11.44 10.46
CA LYS A 51 -5.88 -10.94 9.99
C LYS A 51 -5.88 -10.71 8.49
N GLY A 52 -6.81 -11.35 7.79
CA GLY A 52 -7.08 -11.07 6.38
C GLY A 52 -7.85 -9.76 6.21
N SER A 53 -7.48 -8.97 5.21
CA SER A 53 -8.26 -7.80 4.82
C SER A 53 -8.20 -7.58 3.31
N MET A 54 -9.25 -6.98 2.76
CA MET A 54 -9.25 -6.45 1.41
C MET A 54 -9.31 -4.93 1.48
N THR A 55 -8.42 -4.26 0.77
CA THR A 55 -8.40 -2.80 0.69
C THR A 55 -8.43 -2.40 -0.77
N CYS A 56 -9.25 -1.40 -1.09
CA CYS A 56 -9.34 -0.83 -2.42
C CYS A 56 -9.13 0.67 -2.37
N PHE A 57 -8.44 1.19 -3.38
CA PHE A 57 -8.26 2.60 -3.63
C PHE A 57 -8.82 2.96 -4.99
N GLU A 58 -9.49 4.08 -5.07
CA GLU A 58 -10.00 4.66 -6.31
C GLU A 58 -9.14 5.82 -6.73
N HIS A 59 -8.90 5.92 -8.04
CA HIS A 59 -8.13 6.99 -8.65
C HIS A 59 -8.98 7.76 -9.64
N ARG A 60 -8.88 9.09 -9.61
CA ARG A 60 -9.49 10.00 -10.59
C ARG A 60 -8.47 11.03 -11.02
N GLN A 61 -8.51 11.43 -12.28
CA GLN A 61 -7.66 12.50 -12.80
C GLN A 61 -8.52 13.73 -13.07
N ALA A 62 -8.10 14.90 -12.58
CA ALA A 62 -8.65 16.18 -12.97
C ALA A 62 -7.50 17.09 -13.44
N GLY A 63 -7.47 17.38 -14.74
CA GLY A 63 -6.34 18.05 -15.38
C GLY A 63 -5.04 17.26 -15.21
N LYS A 64 -4.05 17.87 -14.55
CA LYS A 64 -2.74 17.26 -14.28
C LYS A 64 -2.63 16.61 -12.89
N VAL A 65 -3.69 16.68 -12.08
CA VAL A 65 -3.70 16.17 -10.70
C VAL A 65 -4.39 14.82 -10.67
N ILE A 66 -3.71 13.84 -10.08
CA ILE A 66 -4.29 12.52 -9.78
C ILE A 66 -4.77 12.58 -8.34
N TYR A 67 -6.03 12.23 -8.11
CA TYR A 67 -6.63 12.08 -6.81
C TYR A 67 -6.76 10.59 -6.50
N GLN A 68 -6.56 10.24 -5.23
CA GLN A 68 -6.72 8.91 -4.70
C GLN A 68 -7.67 8.98 -3.49
N ARG A 69 -8.52 7.96 -3.30
CA ARG A 69 -9.27 7.76 -2.06
C ARG A 69 -9.31 6.29 -1.67
N LYS A 70 -9.45 6.01 -0.39
CA LYS A 70 -9.73 4.65 0.10
C LYS A 70 -11.23 4.36 -0.08
N ALA A 71 -11.59 3.23 -0.69
CA ALA A 71 -12.98 2.83 -0.85
C ALA A 71 -13.54 2.13 0.41
N PRO A 72 -14.86 2.20 0.68
CA PRO A 72 -15.84 2.99 -0.06
C PRO A 72 -15.93 4.46 0.36
N ASP A 73 -15.58 4.77 1.62
CA ASP A 73 -15.98 6.03 2.27
C ASP A 73 -14.81 6.97 2.60
N GLY A 74 -13.61 6.71 2.06
CA GLY A 74 -12.47 7.60 2.28
C GLY A 74 -12.57 8.89 1.47
N ASP A 75 -11.99 9.95 2.02
CA ASP A 75 -11.90 11.25 1.34
C ASP A 75 -10.93 11.20 0.15
N TRP A 76 -11.22 12.05 -0.85
CA TRP A 76 -10.31 12.28 -1.96
C TRP A 76 -9.14 13.15 -1.51
N TYR A 77 -7.92 12.68 -1.77
CA TYR A 77 -6.69 13.43 -1.56
C TYR A 77 -5.81 13.38 -2.81
N VAL A 78 -4.91 14.36 -2.94
CA VAL A 78 -3.96 14.39 -4.05
C VAL A 78 -2.98 13.22 -3.92
N PHE A 79 -2.90 12.39 -4.95
CA PHE A 79 -1.95 11.30 -5.03
C PHE A 79 -0.57 11.85 -5.40
N GLU A 80 0.27 12.03 -4.39
CA GLU A 80 1.65 12.47 -4.56
C GLU A 80 2.49 11.34 -5.15
N ARG A 81 2.98 11.57 -6.36
CA ARG A 81 3.96 10.69 -7.01
C ARG A 81 5.35 11.29 -6.85
N LEU A 82 6.28 10.50 -6.32
CA LEU A 82 7.71 10.84 -6.36
C LEU A 82 8.17 10.95 -7.81
N LYS A 83 8.80 12.06 -8.20
CA LYS A 83 9.40 12.17 -9.53
C LYS A 83 10.65 11.31 -9.59
N TYR A 84 11.02 10.89 -10.79
CA TYR A 84 12.34 10.31 -11.01
C TYR A 84 13.40 11.34 -10.56
N GLY A 85 14.24 10.98 -9.59
CA GLY A 85 15.15 11.92 -8.91
C GLY A 85 14.76 12.29 -7.48
N ASP A 86 13.48 12.16 -7.10
CA ASP A 86 13.00 12.36 -5.73
C ASP A 86 13.13 11.06 -4.93
N TYR A 87 14.37 10.63 -4.69
CA TYR A 87 14.61 9.43 -3.89
C TYR A 87 14.25 9.74 -2.44
N VAL A 88 13.32 8.99 -1.85
CA VAL A 88 13.13 8.95 -0.41
C VAL A 88 14.37 8.31 0.19
N THR A 89 15.40 9.12 0.51
CA THR A 89 16.58 8.72 1.27
C THR A 89 16.23 8.53 2.75
N ARG A 90 15.11 7.88 3.05
CA ARG A 90 14.90 7.39 4.40
C ARG A 90 15.76 6.14 4.49
N LYS A 91 16.89 6.20 5.22
CA LYS A 91 17.63 5.02 5.68
C LYS A 91 16.64 4.09 6.39
N GLN A 92 15.98 3.23 5.63
CA GLN A 92 15.22 2.11 6.17
C GLN A 92 16.29 1.10 6.54
N ASN A 93 16.69 1.10 7.81
CA ASN A 93 17.46 0.00 8.37
C ASN A 93 16.67 -1.27 8.02
N ARG A 94 17.25 -2.11 7.15
CA ARG A 94 16.72 -3.40 6.71
C ARG A 94 15.84 -3.98 7.81
N VAL A 95 14.52 -4.00 7.60
CA VAL A 95 13.66 -4.91 8.33
C VAL A 95 14.08 -6.28 7.81
N LYS A 96 15.05 -6.90 8.49
CA LYS A 96 15.36 -8.30 8.28
C LYS A 96 14.10 -9.04 8.70
N ALA A 97 13.30 -9.46 7.74
CA ALA A 97 12.42 -10.60 7.96
C ALA A 97 13.35 -11.74 8.38
N LYS A 98 13.36 -12.06 9.68
CA LYS A 98 13.91 -13.33 10.12
C LYS A 98 12.90 -14.37 9.64
N LEU A 99 13.33 -15.17 8.67
CA LEU A 99 12.79 -16.50 8.42
C LEU A 99 12.92 -17.35 9.70
#